data_AF-A0A3L7TLE5-F1
#
_entry.id   AF-A0A3L7TLE5-F1
#
_cell.length_a   1.000
_cell.length_b   1.000
_cell.length_c   1.000
_cell.angle_alpha   90.00
_cell.angle_beta   90.00
_cell.angle_gamma   90.00
#
_symmetry.space_group_name_H-M   'P 1'
#
loop_
_entity.id
_entity.type
_entity.pdbx_description
1 polymer ?
#
loop_
_entity_poly.entity_id
_entity_poly.type
_entity_poly.pdbx_seq_one_letter_code
_entity_poly.pdbx_strand_id
1 'polypeptide(L)'
;MRSFAPMHAEFERLCERWIARSHARLHIAHACSETDARTAVETWARQLPLAAELVLETIDAPQSNDAFHGTAVVRWRGSNRHDAYESVVCAKVGAGERVGDHIALTDAAPIPAREIPTAVVRAVSEAIAQDKSIAEFLRFYTERAVEEAARADKARARVVREEYEPVVEQEIVALDGMLFKQFDVRAGFRARGSLLQATFQVASADERGACVHSASGVAMEHCVISGACVPSEWLSASIVSGLRALTHLFKRCEVVGGCILASEGEVSAASGKFVCSRDCAASAVSGLRAHRKEFVKDHATRELLLPTEFEVSDFSTQRYRRGTLRASVVDSTKRGGSDELVACEVSGIPLFLSEGARCAVTNNFVDRRILLHEERDHRLCLASLIAKCPWTARALLKTELRPCALLGLSFDPNALDQQGVLRAISALRDGRVGQARVGAEAFFAARDPVRFKNIKQCTMVDAPATETFLIQLSTAGFLGFRPRLHYALVSQRASGELTLLALSEPQKA
;
A
#
# COMPACT_ATOMS: atom_id res chain seq x y z
N MET A 1 -82.62 18.16 -1.35
CA MET A 1 -81.24 17.83 -0.95
C MET A 1 -81.14 16.31 -0.97
N ARG A 2 -80.36 15.69 -1.86
CA ARG A 2 -80.15 14.23 -1.81
C ARG A 2 -79.19 13.95 -0.66
N SER A 3 -79.70 13.39 0.43
CA SER A 3 -78.90 12.80 1.52
C SER A 3 -78.40 11.42 1.07
N PHE A 4 -77.27 10.99 1.63
CA PHE A 4 -76.83 9.62 1.48
C PHE A 4 -77.72 8.79 2.41
N ALA A 5 -78.73 8.09 1.88
CA ALA A 5 -79.74 7.40 2.69
C ALA A 5 -79.51 5.89 2.74
N PRO A 6 -78.70 5.35 3.68
CA PRO A 6 -78.65 3.94 3.98
C PRO A 6 -79.66 3.57 5.08
N MET A 7 -80.09 2.31 5.06
CA MET A 7 -81.20 1.74 5.84
C MET A 7 -80.93 1.70 7.37
N HIS A 8 -81.29 2.77 8.08
CA HIS A 8 -80.96 3.01 9.50
C HIS A 8 -81.43 1.90 10.48
N ALA A 9 -82.69 1.44 10.35
CA ALA A 9 -83.28 0.53 11.35
C ALA A 9 -82.79 -0.94 11.26
N GLU A 10 -82.42 -1.40 10.07
CA GLU A 10 -81.86 -2.75 9.90
C GLU A 10 -80.40 -2.79 10.34
N PHE A 11 -79.67 -1.69 10.13
CA PHE A 11 -78.30 -1.51 10.59
C PHE A 11 -78.22 -1.41 12.12
N GLU A 12 -79.07 -0.61 12.77
CA GLU A 12 -79.14 -0.55 14.25
C GLU A 12 -79.37 -1.94 14.86
N ARG A 13 -80.31 -2.73 14.33
CA ARG A 13 -80.54 -4.11 14.78
C ARG A 13 -79.39 -5.05 14.49
N LEU A 14 -78.58 -4.78 13.47
CA LEU A 14 -77.36 -5.53 13.19
C LEU A 14 -76.30 -5.17 14.23
N CYS A 15 -76.02 -3.88 14.42
CA CYS A 15 -75.11 -3.36 15.42
C CYS A 15 -75.47 -3.84 16.83
N GLU A 16 -76.73 -3.74 17.25
CA GLU A 16 -77.19 -4.25 18.55
C GLU A 16 -77.02 -5.76 18.68
N ARG A 17 -77.27 -6.55 17.61
CA ARG A 17 -77.03 -8.00 17.62
C ARG A 17 -75.55 -8.35 17.70
N TRP A 18 -74.69 -7.55 17.07
CA TRP A 18 -73.24 -7.73 17.14
C TRP A 18 -72.71 -7.28 18.50
N ILE A 19 -73.14 -6.14 19.02
CA ILE A 19 -72.81 -5.62 20.36
C ILE A 19 -73.27 -6.60 21.46
N ALA A 20 -74.47 -7.17 21.31
CA ALA A 20 -74.99 -8.19 22.24
C ALA A 20 -74.26 -9.53 22.14
N ARG A 21 -73.54 -9.79 21.05
CA ARG A 21 -72.70 -10.98 20.84
C ARG A 21 -71.21 -10.72 21.08
N SER A 22 -70.80 -9.46 21.15
CA SER A 22 -69.41 -9.02 21.22
C SER A 22 -68.91 -9.05 22.65
N HIS A 23 -68.75 -10.26 23.18
CA HIS A 23 -67.72 -10.46 24.19
C HIS A 23 -66.39 -10.59 23.44
N ALA A 24 -65.34 -9.94 23.93
CA ALA A 24 -63.99 -10.19 23.44
C ALA A 24 -63.70 -11.69 23.65
N ARG A 25 -63.65 -12.47 22.57
CA ARG A 25 -63.27 -13.88 22.62
C ARG A 25 -61.77 -13.95 22.44
N LEU A 26 -61.07 -13.57 23.50
CA LEU A 26 -59.62 -13.57 23.53
C LEU A 26 -59.13 -14.84 24.18
N HIS A 27 -58.51 -15.69 23.38
CA HIS A 27 -57.67 -16.76 23.89
C HIS A 27 -56.33 -16.15 24.29
N ILE A 28 -56.08 -16.00 25.59
CA ILE A 28 -54.78 -15.55 26.08
C ILE A 28 -53.88 -16.78 26.16
N ALA A 29 -52.96 -16.92 25.21
CA ALA A 29 -51.91 -17.92 25.33
C ALA A 29 -50.97 -17.45 26.45
N HIS A 30 -50.90 -18.23 27.53
CA HIS A 30 -50.09 -17.90 28.70
C HIS A 30 -48.60 -17.72 28.35
N ALA A 31 -47.90 -17.07 29.29
CA ALA A 31 -46.51 -16.62 29.17
C ALA A 31 -45.58 -17.65 28.54
N CYS A 32 -44.92 -17.27 27.45
CA CYS A 32 -43.71 -17.98 27.02
C CYS A 32 -42.58 -17.53 27.94
N SER A 33 -41.95 -18.50 28.59
CA SER A 33 -40.79 -18.29 29.44
C SER A 33 -39.51 -18.22 28.60
N GLU A 34 -38.42 -17.74 29.19
CA GLU A 34 -37.09 -17.84 28.55
C GLU A 34 -36.72 -19.30 28.22
N THR A 35 -37.18 -20.26 29.01
CA THR A 35 -37.00 -21.70 28.76
C THR A 35 -37.72 -22.16 27.49
N ASP A 36 -38.91 -21.62 27.24
CA ASP A 36 -39.68 -21.92 26.04
C ASP A 36 -39.01 -21.31 24.81
N ALA A 37 -38.54 -20.07 24.93
CA ALA A 37 -37.74 -19.40 23.89
C ALA A 37 -36.48 -20.19 23.56
N ARG A 38 -35.75 -20.67 24.58
CA ARG A 38 -34.58 -21.55 24.42
C ARG A 38 -34.94 -22.83 23.69
N THR A 39 -36.01 -23.51 24.12
CA THR A 39 -36.47 -24.76 23.51
C THR A 39 -36.85 -24.58 22.04
N ALA A 40 -37.51 -23.46 21.71
CA ALA A 40 -37.85 -23.08 20.34
C ALA A 40 -36.60 -22.95 19.46
N VAL A 41 -35.63 -22.16 19.94
CA VAL A 41 -34.38 -21.87 19.23
C VAL A 41 -33.52 -23.12 19.08
N GLU A 42 -33.44 -23.98 20.10
CA GLU A 42 -32.76 -25.27 20.01
C GLU A 42 -33.45 -26.23 19.02
N THR A 43 -34.77 -26.28 19.05
CA THR A 43 -35.55 -27.13 18.13
C THR A 43 -35.36 -26.68 16.68
N TRP A 44 -35.38 -25.38 16.43
CA TRP A 44 -35.06 -24.80 15.13
C TRP A 44 -33.61 -25.12 14.71
N ALA A 45 -32.64 -24.96 15.61
CA ALA A 45 -31.23 -25.22 15.31
C ALA A 45 -30.97 -26.69 14.93
N ARG A 46 -31.73 -27.63 15.52
CA ARG A 46 -31.67 -29.08 15.17
C ARG A 46 -32.17 -29.39 13.76
N GLN A 47 -32.96 -28.50 13.15
CA GLN A 47 -33.45 -28.66 11.78
C GLN A 47 -32.43 -28.18 10.73
N LEU A 48 -31.39 -27.44 11.15
CA LEU A 48 -30.38 -26.95 10.23
C LEU A 48 -29.44 -28.09 9.77
N PRO A 49 -28.91 -28.03 8.53
CA PRO A 49 -27.90 -28.97 8.04
C PRO A 49 -26.63 -29.05 8.91
N LEU A 50 -26.37 -28.04 9.73
CA LEU A 50 -25.21 -27.93 10.62
C LEU A 50 -25.54 -28.28 12.09
N ALA A 51 -26.70 -28.87 12.36
CA ALA A 51 -27.18 -29.14 13.71
C ALA A 51 -26.16 -29.84 14.63
N ALA A 52 -25.37 -30.77 14.10
CA ALA A 52 -24.36 -31.51 14.87
C ALA A 52 -23.19 -30.63 15.37
N GLU A 53 -22.98 -29.46 14.76
CA GLU A 53 -21.87 -28.56 15.07
C GLU A 53 -22.30 -27.31 15.85
N LEU A 54 -23.61 -27.09 16.00
CA LEU A 54 -24.17 -25.92 16.66
C LEU A 54 -24.41 -26.20 18.14
N VAL A 55 -23.77 -25.43 19.00
CA VAL A 55 -24.05 -25.42 20.44
C VAL A 55 -24.62 -24.05 20.80
N LEU A 56 -25.85 -24.01 21.30
CA LEU A 56 -26.45 -22.79 21.83
C LEU A 56 -25.67 -22.36 23.08
N GLU A 57 -24.97 -21.23 23.00
CA GLU A 57 -24.09 -20.73 24.06
C GLU A 57 -24.76 -19.63 24.87
N THR A 58 -25.38 -18.67 24.19
CA THR A 58 -26.08 -17.54 24.82
C THR A 58 -27.48 -17.40 24.26
N ILE A 59 -28.40 -17.01 25.12
CA ILE A 59 -29.73 -16.57 24.75
C ILE A 59 -30.01 -15.29 25.52
N ASP A 60 -30.44 -14.28 24.79
CA ASP A 60 -30.91 -13.02 25.34
C ASP A 60 -32.32 -12.83 24.79
N ALA A 61 -33.29 -13.01 25.67
CA ALA A 61 -34.71 -12.83 25.37
C ALA A 61 -35.16 -11.54 26.08
N PRO A 62 -34.89 -10.36 25.48
CA PRO A 62 -35.38 -9.09 26.00
C PRO A 62 -36.91 -9.11 26.15
N GLN A 63 -37.40 -8.09 26.86
CA GLN A 63 -38.79 -7.90 27.25
C GLN A 63 -39.78 -8.40 26.19
N SER A 64 -40.72 -9.23 26.63
CA SER A 64 -41.79 -9.76 25.78
C SER A 64 -42.69 -8.64 25.28
N ASN A 65 -43.03 -8.64 24.00
CA ASN A 65 -44.10 -7.83 23.48
C ASN A 65 -45.40 -8.65 23.45
N ASP A 66 -46.53 -7.99 23.62
CA ASP A 66 -47.81 -8.60 23.27
C ASP A 66 -47.94 -8.66 21.74
N ALA A 67 -48.62 -9.68 21.23
CA ALA A 67 -48.96 -9.86 19.82
C ALA A 67 -50.38 -10.41 19.73
N PHE A 68 -51.13 -9.98 18.71
CA PHE A 68 -52.53 -10.38 18.50
C PHE A 68 -52.68 -11.00 17.12
N HIS A 69 -53.39 -12.13 17.05
CA HIS A 69 -53.81 -12.75 15.80
C HIS A 69 -55.30 -13.02 15.86
N GLY A 70 -56.07 -12.50 14.90
CA GLY A 70 -57.52 -12.66 14.92
C GLY A 70 -58.26 -11.67 14.05
N THR A 71 -59.51 -11.40 14.40
CA THR A 71 -60.37 -10.42 13.74
C THR A 71 -60.77 -9.33 14.73
N ALA A 72 -60.57 -8.08 14.32
CA ALA A 72 -61.09 -6.90 15.00
C ALA A 72 -62.35 -6.41 14.27
N VAL A 73 -63.42 -6.22 15.02
CA VAL A 73 -64.68 -5.67 14.50
C VAL A 73 -64.77 -4.23 14.95
N VAL A 74 -64.85 -3.32 13.98
CA VAL A 74 -64.78 -1.88 14.21
C VAL A 74 -66.07 -1.25 13.75
N ARG A 75 -66.71 -0.53 14.65
CA ARG A 75 -67.77 0.40 14.31
C ARG A 75 -67.13 1.68 13.82
N TRP A 76 -67.33 1.97 12.54
CA TRP A 76 -66.92 3.19 11.89
C TRP A 76 -68.13 4.12 11.77
N ARG A 77 -67.97 5.39 12.14
CA ARG A 77 -69.00 6.43 12.00
C ARG A 77 -68.39 7.64 11.32
N GLY A 78 -68.87 7.96 10.13
CA GLY A 78 -68.59 9.22 9.45
C GLY A 78 -69.78 10.15 9.60
N SER A 79 -69.59 11.36 10.09
CA SER A 79 -70.68 12.32 10.25
C SER A 79 -70.26 13.73 9.86
N ASN A 80 -71.21 14.52 9.41
CA ASN A 80 -71.06 15.96 9.26
C ASN A 80 -72.35 16.65 9.71
N ARG A 81 -72.50 17.94 9.44
CA ARG A 81 -73.68 18.68 9.90
C ARG A 81 -75.00 18.21 9.28
N HIS A 82 -74.93 17.56 8.12
CA HIS A 82 -76.10 17.25 7.30
C HIS A 82 -76.47 15.78 7.29
N ASP A 83 -75.52 14.88 7.58
CA ASP A 83 -75.71 13.45 7.47
C ASP A 83 -74.74 12.67 8.37
N ALA A 84 -75.08 11.42 8.64
CA ALA A 84 -74.23 10.47 9.33
C ALA A 84 -74.35 9.10 8.67
N TYR A 85 -73.20 8.44 8.48
CA TYR A 85 -73.11 7.08 8.00
C TYR A 85 -72.35 6.23 9.00
N GLU A 86 -72.93 5.09 9.32
CA GLU A 86 -72.32 4.09 10.19
C GLU A 86 -72.14 2.79 9.42
N SER A 87 -70.99 2.14 9.65
CA SER A 87 -70.67 0.83 9.08
C SER A 87 -69.90 -0.01 10.10
N VAL A 88 -69.95 -1.33 9.93
CA VAL A 88 -69.15 -2.27 10.72
C VAL A 88 -68.14 -2.93 9.79
N VAL A 89 -66.86 -2.77 10.10
CA VAL A 89 -65.74 -3.29 9.31
C VAL A 89 -65.04 -4.39 10.11
N CYS A 90 -64.83 -5.54 9.48
CA CYS A 90 -64.05 -6.63 10.06
C CYS A 90 -62.63 -6.58 9.50
N ALA A 91 -61.66 -6.26 10.36
CA ALA A 91 -60.24 -6.25 10.04
C ALA A 91 -59.59 -7.55 10.50
N LYS A 92 -58.92 -8.26 9.59
CA LYS A 92 -58.10 -9.43 9.94
C LYS A 92 -56.70 -8.98 10.33
N VAL A 93 -56.23 -9.41 11.50
CA VAL A 93 -54.92 -9.09 12.05
C VAL A 93 -54.02 -10.32 11.90
N GLY A 94 -52.97 -10.17 11.11
CA GLY A 94 -52.03 -11.25 10.81
C GLY A 94 -51.20 -11.67 12.03
N ALA A 95 -50.71 -12.91 12.03
CA ALA A 95 -49.81 -13.38 13.07
C ALA A 95 -48.50 -12.57 13.04
N GLY A 96 -48.04 -12.11 14.21
CA GLY A 96 -46.74 -11.43 14.38
C GLY A 96 -46.77 -9.90 14.33
N GLU A 97 -47.94 -9.27 14.28
CA GLU A 97 -48.02 -7.82 14.44
C GLU A 97 -47.89 -7.44 15.93
N ARG A 98 -46.85 -6.66 16.25
CA ARG A 98 -46.55 -6.23 17.62
C ARG A 98 -47.61 -5.27 18.13
N VAL A 99 -48.08 -5.55 19.34
CA VAL A 99 -49.22 -4.84 19.93
C VAL A 99 -48.81 -3.58 20.69
N GLY A 100 -47.51 -3.39 20.99
CA GLY A 100 -47.03 -2.31 21.86
C GLY A 100 -46.93 -2.77 23.32
N ASP A 101 -46.73 -1.82 24.24
CA ASP A 101 -46.51 -2.12 25.65
C ASP A 101 -47.75 -2.72 26.33
N HIS A 102 -47.51 -3.72 27.18
CA HIS A 102 -48.43 -4.49 28.04
C HIS A 102 -49.92 -4.11 27.99
N ILE A 103 -50.76 -4.97 27.39
CA ILE A 103 -52.21 -4.86 27.58
C ILE A 103 -52.59 -5.57 28.88
N ALA A 104 -53.10 -4.81 29.85
CA ALA A 104 -53.76 -5.36 31.03
C ALA A 104 -55.18 -5.84 30.66
N LEU A 105 -55.29 -6.91 29.88
CA LEU A 105 -56.57 -7.54 29.61
C LEU A 105 -57.08 -8.19 30.89
N THR A 106 -58.15 -7.64 31.44
CA THR A 106 -58.94 -8.31 32.47
C THR A 106 -60.21 -8.87 31.83
N ASP A 107 -60.61 -10.08 32.22
CA ASP A 107 -61.64 -10.90 31.57
C ASP A 107 -63.07 -10.29 31.54
N ALA A 108 -63.28 -9.04 31.97
CA ALA A 108 -64.61 -8.58 32.38
C ALA A 108 -65.13 -7.26 31.77
N ALA A 109 -64.41 -6.57 30.87
CA ALA A 109 -64.88 -5.28 30.33
C ALA A 109 -64.63 -5.11 28.81
N PRO A 110 -65.47 -4.32 28.10
CA PRO A 110 -65.14 -3.85 26.76
C PRO A 110 -63.80 -3.12 26.80
N ILE A 111 -62.88 -3.52 25.93
CA ILE A 111 -61.52 -2.96 25.87
C ILE A 111 -61.64 -1.53 25.33
N PRO A 112 -61.34 -0.49 26.13
CA PRO A 112 -61.46 0.88 25.67
C PRO A 112 -60.48 1.12 24.52
N ALA A 113 -60.88 1.97 23.56
CA ALA A 113 -60.15 2.10 22.30
C ALA A 113 -58.66 2.52 22.43
N ARG A 114 -58.31 3.14 23.55
CA ARG A 114 -56.94 3.54 23.89
C ARG A 114 -56.02 2.39 24.32
N GLU A 115 -56.59 1.23 24.65
CA GLU A 115 -55.88 0.01 25.06
C GLU A 115 -55.78 -0.99 23.89
N ILE A 116 -56.18 -0.56 22.68
CA ILE A 116 -56.10 -1.36 21.47
C ILE A 116 -54.66 -1.36 20.95
N PRO A 117 -54.13 -2.53 20.56
CA PRO A 117 -52.85 -2.65 19.87
C PRO A 117 -52.67 -1.71 18.66
N THR A 118 -51.50 -1.09 18.52
CA THR A 118 -51.16 -0.31 17.30
C THR A 118 -51.25 -1.15 16.02
N ALA A 119 -50.86 -2.43 16.09
CA ALA A 119 -51.05 -3.43 15.04
C ALA A 119 -52.51 -3.50 14.55
N VAL A 120 -53.43 -3.69 15.50
CA VAL A 120 -54.86 -3.75 15.24
C VAL A 120 -55.32 -2.44 14.60
N VAL A 121 -54.86 -1.27 15.09
CA VAL A 121 -55.19 0.04 14.50
C VAL A 121 -54.77 0.12 13.03
N ARG A 122 -53.59 -0.40 12.66
CA ARG A 122 -53.15 -0.44 11.26
C ARG A 122 -54.04 -1.33 10.41
N ALA A 123 -54.25 -2.58 10.82
CA ALA A 123 -55.11 -3.52 10.09
C ALA A 123 -56.55 -2.98 9.94
N VAL A 124 -57.06 -2.32 10.97
CA VAL A 124 -58.35 -1.62 10.96
C VAL A 124 -58.36 -0.48 9.96
N SER A 125 -57.33 0.36 9.95
CA SER A 125 -57.22 1.47 9.00
C SER A 125 -57.17 0.98 7.56
N GLU A 126 -56.44 -0.10 7.30
CA GLU A 126 -56.38 -0.74 5.97
C GLU A 126 -57.74 -1.33 5.57
N ALA A 127 -58.43 -2.02 6.48
CA ALA A 127 -59.74 -2.59 6.21
C ALA A 127 -60.80 -1.49 5.93
N ILE A 128 -60.77 -0.39 6.68
CA ILE A 128 -61.63 0.78 6.46
C ILE A 128 -61.33 1.42 5.11
N ALA A 129 -60.06 1.57 4.74
CA ALA A 129 -59.67 2.14 3.45
C ALA A 129 -60.08 1.27 2.26
N GLN A 130 -60.17 -0.05 2.45
CA GLN A 130 -60.62 -1.01 1.44
C GLN A 130 -62.15 -1.13 1.37
N ASP A 131 -62.89 -0.62 2.37
CA ASP A 131 -64.33 -0.67 2.41
C ASP A 131 -64.94 0.33 1.39
N LYS A 132 -65.67 -0.22 0.42
CA LYS A 132 -66.22 0.54 -0.70
C LYS A 132 -67.27 1.55 -0.26
N SER A 133 -68.15 1.23 0.69
CA SER A 133 -69.22 2.13 1.08
C SER A 133 -68.70 3.28 1.93
N ILE A 134 -67.70 3.02 2.78
CA ILE A 134 -66.98 4.08 3.50
C ILE A 134 -66.26 5.01 2.52
N ALA A 135 -65.51 4.46 1.56
CA ALA A 135 -64.80 5.25 0.56
C ALA A 135 -65.76 6.11 -0.29
N GLU A 136 -66.92 5.56 -0.67
CA GLU A 136 -67.96 6.29 -1.40
C GLU A 136 -68.56 7.43 -0.58
N PHE A 137 -68.86 7.22 0.71
CA PHE A 137 -69.36 8.26 1.62
C PHE A 137 -68.34 9.39 1.78
N LEU A 138 -67.08 9.06 2.09
CA LEU A 138 -66.00 10.04 2.28
C LEU A 138 -65.76 10.85 1.01
N ARG A 139 -65.70 10.18 -0.16
CA ARG A 139 -65.56 10.86 -1.45
C ARG A 139 -66.73 11.81 -1.69
N PHE A 140 -67.98 11.34 -1.53
CA PHE A 140 -69.18 12.13 -1.80
C PHE A 140 -69.19 13.43 -0.98
N TYR A 141 -68.90 13.36 0.31
CA TYR A 141 -68.92 14.55 1.17
C TYR A 141 -67.70 15.45 0.99
N THR A 142 -66.53 14.89 0.67
CA THR A 142 -65.33 15.70 0.36
C THR A 142 -65.52 16.49 -0.93
N GLU A 143 -66.01 15.86 -2.00
CA GLU A 143 -66.33 16.53 -3.27
C GLU A 143 -67.40 17.60 -3.05
N ARG A 144 -68.45 17.27 -2.30
CA ARG A 144 -69.53 18.21 -1.99
C ARG A 144 -69.08 19.39 -1.13
N ALA A 145 -68.17 19.18 -0.18
CA ALA A 145 -67.59 20.26 0.60
C ALA A 145 -66.86 21.28 -0.28
N VAL A 146 -66.17 20.81 -1.33
CA VAL A 146 -65.51 21.68 -2.32
C VAL A 146 -66.54 22.41 -3.18
N GLU A 147 -67.56 21.70 -3.71
CA GLU A 147 -68.61 22.29 -4.54
C GLU A 147 -69.41 23.37 -3.79
N GLU A 148 -69.87 23.08 -2.57
CA GLU A 148 -70.68 23.99 -1.77
C GLU A 148 -69.84 25.18 -1.26
N ALA A 149 -68.57 24.96 -0.90
CA ALA A 149 -67.66 26.05 -0.56
C ALA A 149 -67.38 26.99 -1.76
N ALA A 150 -67.35 26.45 -2.99
CA ALA A 150 -67.19 27.25 -4.20
C ALA A 150 -68.45 28.07 -4.56
N ARG A 151 -69.64 27.60 -4.16
CA ARG A 151 -70.91 28.33 -4.31
C ARG A 151 -71.13 29.39 -3.23
N ALA A 152 -70.43 29.30 -2.11
CA ALA A 152 -70.53 30.24 -0.99
C ALA A 152 -69.64 31.49 -1.21
N ASP A 153 -70.03 32.61 -0.59
CA ASP A 153 -69.18 33.81 -0.56
C ASP A 153 -67.83 33.51 0.13
N LYS A 154 -66.76 34.21 -0.29
CA LYS A 154 -65.39 33.99 0.24
C LYS A 154 -65.30 34.00 1.77
N ALA A 155 -66.11 34.81 2.44
CA ALA A 155 -66.16 34.88 3.90
C ALA A 155 -66.77 33.64 4.56
N ARG A 156 -67.64 32.89 3.85
CA ARG A 156 -68.35 31.71 4.36
C ARG A 156 -67.83 30.38 3.81
N ALA A 157 -67.02 30.41 2.75
CA ALA A 157 -66.48 29.20 2.10
C ALA A 157 -65.76 28.26 3.08
N ARG A 158 -65.03 28.81 4.07
CA ARG A 158 -64.39 28.00 5.11
C ARG A 158 -65.41 27.29 6.02
N VAL A 159 -66.41 28.02 6.51
CA VAL A 159 -67.46 27.46 7.39
C VAL A 159 -68.26 26.39 6.65
N VAL A 160 -68.62 26.66 5.38
CA VAL A 160 -69.33 25.67 4.55
C VAL A 160 -68.46 24.42 4.33
N ARG A 161 -67.15 24.57 4.12
CA ARG A 161 -66.27 23.40 4.02
C ARG A 161 -66.27 22.58 5.31
N GLU A 162 -66.11 23.24 6.47
CA GLU A 162 -66.14 22.58 7.79
C GLU A 162 -67.50 21.91 8.07
N GLU A 163 -68.61 22.43 7.56
CA GLU A 163 -69.96 21.83 7.72
C GLU A 163 -70.16 20.53 6.93
N TYR A 164 -69.46 20.36 5.81
CA TYR A 164 -69.55 19.17 4.94
C TYR A 164 -68.37 18.21 5.09
N GLU A 165 -67.25 18.65 5.66
CA GLU A 165 -66.10 17.80 5.94
C GLU A 165 -66.48 16.69 6.93
N PRO A 166 -66.34 15.41 6.54
CA PRO A 166 -66.76 14.31 7.40
C PRO A 166 -65.82 14.15 8.59
N VAL A 167 -66.37 14.20 9.80
CA VAL A 167 -65.72 13.79 11.03
C VAL A 167 -65.84 12.27 11.16
N VAL A 168 -64.70 11.60 11.30
CA VAL A 168 -64.61 10.14 11.38
C VAL A 168 -64.35 9.72 12.83
N GLU A 169 -65.21 8.85 13.35
CA GLU A 169 -65.08 8.18 14.63
C GLU A 169 -64.92 6.68 14.40
N GLN A 170 -64.00 6.05 15.14
CA GLN A 170 -63.71 4.62 15.05
C GLN A 170 -63.70 4.03 16.45
N GLU A 171 -64.46 2.95 16.65
CA GLU A 171 -64.53 2.23 17.91
C GLU A 171 -64.45 0.73 17.66
N ILE A 172 -63.48 0.04 18.28
CA ILE A 172 -63.44 -1.42 18.23
C ILE A 172 -64.49 -1.96 19.18
N VAL A 173 -65.49 -2.64 18.62
CA VAL A 173 -66.63 -3.17 19.36
C VAL A 173 -66.47 -4.67 19.66
N ALA A 174 -65.60 -5.38 18.94
CA ALA A 174 -65.26 -6.77 19.25
C ALA A 174 -63.84 -7.15 18.83
N LEU A 175 -63.22 -8.05 19.59
CA LEU A 175 -62.01 -8.77 19.21
C LEU A 175 -62.28 -10.27 19.35
N ASP A 176 -61.96 -11.03 18.31
CA ASP A 176 -62.05 -12.50 18.32
C ASP A 176 -60.72 -13.04 17.81
N GLY A 177 -59.98 -13.74 18.67
CA GLY A 177 -58.63 -14.21 18.33
C GLY A 177 -57.79 -14.61 19.53
N MET A 178 -56.48 -14.62 19.31
CA MET A 178 -55.49 -15.00 20.30
C MET A 178 -54.56 -13.82 20.61
N LEU A 179 -54.43 -13.52 21.90
CA LEU A 179 -53.35 -12.67 22.41
C LEU A 179 -52.24 -13.58 22.93
N PHE A 180 -51.01 -13.35 22.49
CA PHE A 180 -49.84 -14.14 22.86
C PHE A 180 -48.62 -13.27 23.07
N LYS A 181 -47.58 -13.83 23.73
CA LYS A 181 -46.30 -13.15 23.90
C LYS A 181 -45.37 -13.46 22.73
N GLN A 182 -44.73 -12.42 22.20
CA GLN A 182 -43.70 -12.51 21.18
C GLN A 182 -42.37 -11.96 21.72
N PHE A 183 -41.29 -12.69 21.47
CA PHE A 183 -39.94 -12.36 21.90
C PHE A 183 -39.05 -12.15 20.69
N ASP A 184 -38.26 -11.08 20.73
CA ASP A 184 -37.10 -10.92 19.86
C ASP A 184 -35.91 -11.56 20.56
N VAL A 185 -35.65 -12.83 20.29
CA VAL A 185 -34.61 -13.60 20.96
C VAL A 185 -33.30 -13.46 20.19
N ARG A 186 -32.28 -12.86 20.80
CA ARG A 186 -30.91 -12.90 20.26
C ARG A 186 -30.22 -14.14 20.81
N ALA A 187 -29.92 -15.09 19.94
CA ALA A 187 -29.21 -16.31 20.31
C ALA A 187 -27.80 -16.34 19.71
N GLY A 188 -26.83 -16.72 20.54
CA GLY A 188 -25.44 -16.97 20.16
C GLY A 188 -25.16 -18.47 20.10
N PHE A 189 -24.71 -18.95 18.94
CA PHE A 189 -24.33 -20.32 18.71
C PHE A 189 -22.82 -20.42 18.51
N ARG A 190 -22.19 -21.41 19.16
CA ARG A 190 -20.80 -21.76 18.89
C ARG A 190 -20.74 -22.83 17.81
N ALA A 191 -20.01 -22.56 16.74
CA ALA A 191 -19.73 -23.50 15.65
C ALA A 191 -18.23 -23.48 15.34
N ARG A 192 -17.56 -24.63 15.51
CA ARG A 192 -16.10 -24.78 15.27
C ARG A 192 -15.26 -23.66 15.91
N GLY A 193 -15.63 -23.25 17.12
CA GLY A 193 -14.93 -22.21 17.88
C GLY A 193 -15.29 -20.76 17.53
N SER A 194 -16.16 -20.51 16.54
CA SER A 194 -16.67 -19.18 16.24
C SER A 194 -18.07 -18.97 16.83
N LEU A 195 -18.32 -17.76 17.33
CA LEU A 195 -19.64 -17.33 17.80
C LEU A 195 -20.45 -16.77 16.63
N LEU A 196 -21.60 -17.37 16.35
CA LEU A 196 -22.58 -16.96 15.35
C LEU A 196 -23.78 -16.37 16.10
N GLN A 197 -24.25 -15.19 15.72
CA GLN A 197 -25.40 -14.56 16.37
C GLN A 197 -26.54 -14.43 15.37
N ALA A 198 -27.75 -14.77 15.81
CA ALA A 198 -28.97 -14.50 15.05
C ALA A 198 -30.08 -13.98 15.96
N THR A 199 -30.95 -13.14 15.40
CA THR A 199 -32.18 -12.68 16.06
C THR A 199 -33.40 -13.43 15.54
N PHE A 200 -34.11 -14.09 16.45
CA PHE A 200 -35.29 -14.89 16.18
C PHE A 200 -36.54 -14.18 16.70
N GLN A 201 -37.65 -14.34 16.00
CA GLN A 201 -38.97 -14.05 16.57
C GLN A 201 -39.57 -15.34 17.07
N VAL A 202 -39.77 -15.44 18.39
CA VAL A 202 -40.41 -16.60 19.03
C VAL A 202 -41.77 -16.19 19.56
N ALA A 203 -42.81 -16.92 19.16
CA ALA A 203 -44.18 -16.75 19.63
C ALA A 203 -44.64 -17.96 20.43
N SER A 204 -45.51 -17.77 21.42
CA SER A 204 -46.09 -18.86 22.21
C SER A 204 -47.21 -19.63 21.51
N ALA A 205 -47.63 -19.26 20.30
CA ALA A 205 -48.74 -19.91 19.58
C ALA A 205 -48.55 -19.98 18.06
N ASP A 206 -49.11 -21.02 17.42
CA ASP A 206 -49.28 -21.10 15.96
C ASP A 206 -50.58 -20.43 15.48
N GLU A 207 -50.76 -20.39 14.15
CA GLU A 207 -51.96 -19.89 13.46
C GLU A 207 -53.26 -20.64 13.86
N ARG A 208 -53.17 -21.76 14.57
CA ARG A 208 -54.31 -22.58 15.01
C ARG A 208 -54.58 -22.43 16.51
N GLY A 209 -53.81 -21.59 17.20
CA GLY A 209 -53.92 -21.40 18.64
C GLY A 209 -53.37 -22.56 19.48
N ALA A 210 -52.61 -23.48 18.87
CA ALA A 210 -51.81 -24.44 19.62
C ALA A 210 -50.49 -23.77 20.01
N CYS A 211 -50.00 -24.02 21.23
CA CYS A 211 -48.69 -23.53 21.63
C CYS A 211 -47.59 -24.21 20.81
N VAL A 212 -47.17 -23.58 19.71
CA VAL A 212 -46.05 -24.04 18.90
C VAL A 212 -44.99 -22.97 18.94
N HIS A 213 -43.89 -23.30 19.61
CA HIS A 213 -42.72 -22.45 19.64
C HIS A 213 -42.03 -22.51 18.27
N SER A 214 -42.42 -21.62 17.37
CA SER A 214 -41.75 -21.47 16.06
C SER A 214 -40.78 -20.31 16.11
N ALA A 215 -39.53 -20.56 15.72
CA ALA A 215 -38.54 -19.52 15.50
C ALA A 215 -38.64 -19.07 14.05
N SER A 216 -39.18 -17.87 13.81
CA SER A 216 -39.37 -17.31 12.49
C SER A 216 -38.69 -15.94 12.36
N GLY A 217 -38.75 -15.34 11.16
CA GLY A 217 -38.22 -13.99 10.93
C GLY A 217 -36.72 -13.92 10.60
N VAL A 218 -36.01 -15.04 10.57
CA VAL A 218 -34.61 -15.08 10.14
C VAL A 218 -34.53 -15.21 8.63
N ALA A 219 -33.92 -14.23 7.96
CA ALA A 219 -33.62 -14.33 6.54
C ALA A 219 -32.58 -15.44 6.31
N MET A 220 -32.96 -16.48 5.58
CA MET A 220 -32.10 -17.63 5.28
C MET A 220 -31.38 -17.44 3.95
N GLU A 221 -30.12 -17.86 3.88
CA GLU A 221 -29.28 -17.78 2.68
C GLU A 221 -28.33 -19.00 2.61
N HIS A 222 -27.94 -19.39 1.39
CA HIS A 222 -27.00 -20.49 1.19
C HIS A 222 -25.56 -20.04 1.39
N CYS A 223 -24.82 -20.77 2.23
CA CYS A 223 -23.37 -20.66 2.32
C CYS A 223 -22.72 -21.24 1.05
N VAL A 224 -21.94 -20.45 0.32
CA VAL A 224 -21.33 -20.89 -0.95
C VAL A 224 -20.36 -22.07 -0.79
N ILE A 225 -19.73 -22.21 0.38
CA ILE A 225 -18.71 -23.23 0.63
C ILE A 225 -19.33 -24.54 1.14
N SER A 226 -20.24 -24.47 2.11
CA SER A 226 -20.84 -25.68 2.70
C SER A 226 -22.13 -26.11 2.01
N GLY A 227 -22.76 -25.25 1.19
CA GLY A 227 -24.07 -25.46 0.60
C GLY A 227 -25.25 -25.34 1.58
N ALA A 228 -24.97 -25.24 2.88
CA ALA A 228 -26.00 -25.19 3.92
C ALA A 228 -26.81 -23.89 3.84
N CYS A 229 -28.13 -24.02 3.98
CA CYS A 229 -29.04 -22.88 4.15
C CYS A 229 -29.02 -22.45 5.62
N VAL A 230 -28.54 -21.25 5.90
CA VAL A 230 -28.28 -20.72 7.25
C VAL A 230 -28.78 -19.27 7.36
N PRO A 231 -28.92 -18.72 8.58
CA PRO A 231 -29.18 -17.29 8.75
C PRO A 231 -28.19 -16.42 7.99
N SER A 232 -28.69 -15.43 7.26
CA SER A 232 -27.86 -14.49 6.50
C SER A 232 -26.92 -13.68 7.42
N GLU A 233 -27.31 -13.46 8.68
CA GLU A 233 -26.50 -12.83 9.73
C GLU A 233 -25.24 -13.65 10.10
N TRP A 234 -25.24 -14.96 9.85
CA TRP A 234 -24.06 -15.83 10.07
C TRP A 234 -23.07 -15.80 8.90
N LEU A 235 -23.47 -15.19 7.78
CA LEU A 235 -22.68 -15.15 6.57
C LEU A 235 -21.91 -13.84 6.46
N SER A 236 -20.59 -13.96 6.37
CA SER A 236 -19.69 -12.87 6.00
C SER A 236 -19.38 -12.92 4.50
N ALA A 237 -19.12 -11.76 3.89
CA ALA A 237 -18.71 -11.68 2.48
C ALA A 237 -17.18 -11.66 2.34
N SER A 238 -16.65 -12.37 1.34
CA SER A 238 -15.23 -12.26 0.96
C SER A 238 -14.94 -10.88 0.39
N ILE A 239 -13.85 -10.25 0.83
CA ILE A 239 -13.38 -9.00 0.23
C ILE A 239 -12.86 -9.17 -1.22
N VAL A 240 -12.61 -10.41 -1.67
CA VAL A 240 -12.03 -10.69 -3.01
C VAL A 240 -13.09 -11.06 -4.03
N SER A 241 -14.05 -11.93 -3.68
CA SER A 241 -15.10 -12.38 -4.60
C SER A 241 -16.48 -11.82 -4.29
N GLY A 242 -16.70 -11.24 -3.10
CA GLY A 242 -18.03 -10.89 -2.61
C GLY A 242 -18.89 -12.09 -2.21
N LEU A 243 -18.40 -13.33 -2.39
CA LEU A 243 -19.16 -14.53 -2.04
C LEU A 243 -19.38 -14.62 -0.53
N ARG A 244 -20.56 -15.06 -0.14
CA ARG A 244 -20.99 -15.16 1.25
C ARG A 244 -20.82 -16.59 1.78
N ALA A 245 -20.14 -16.72 2.91
CA ALA A 245 -19.90 -18.00 3.57
C ALA A 245 -19.98 -17.84 5.10
N LEU A 246 -19.97 -18.95 5.83
CA LEU A 246 -19.92 -18.90 7.30
C LEU A 246 -18.63 -18.25 7.77
N THR A 247 -18.71 -17.37 8.77
CA THR A 247 -17.58 -16.57 9.28
C THR A 247 -16.34 -17.40 9.62
N HIS A 248 -16.51 -18.62 10.16
CA HIS A 248 -15.39 -19.49 10.54
C HIS A 248 -14.66 -20.14 9.35
N LEU A 249 -15.22 -20.07 8.14
CA LEU A 249 -14.60 -20.59 6.91
C LEU A 249 -13.68 -19.54 6.24
N PHE A 250 -13.67 -18.32 6.77
CA PHE A 250 -12.75 -17.28 6.33
C PHE A 250 -11.42 -17.36 7.07
N LYS A 251 -10.37 -16.94 6.38
CA LYS A 251 -9.09 -16.60 6.99
C LYS A 251 -8.84 -15.11 6.84
N ARG A 252 -8.23 -14.51 7.86
CA ARG A 252 -7.85 -13.10 7.80
C ARG A 252 -6.64 -12.94 6.89
N CYS A 253 -6.76 -12.09 5.87
CA CYS A 253 -5.63 -11.66 5.06
C CYS A 253 -4.84 -10.61 5.84
N GLU A 254 -3.60 -10.92 6.22
CA GLU A 254 -2.80 -10.00 7.04
C GLU A 254 -2.36 -8.73 6.29
N VAL A 255 -2.35 -8.76 4.95
CA VAL A 255 -1.89 -7.63 4.14
C VAL A 255 -3.02 -6.64 3.85
N VAL A 256 -4.23 -7.14 3.59
CA VAL A 256 -5.41 -6.31 3.29
C VAL A 256 -6.24 -6.03 4.54
N GLY A 257 -6.09 -6.84 5.59
CA GLY A 257 -6.77 -6.68 6.87
C GLY A 257 -8.18 -7.28 6.95
N GLY A 258 -8.77 -7.72 5.84
CA GLY A 258 -10.11 -8.32 5.76
C GLY A 258 -10.11 -9.85 5.66
N CYS A 259 -11.32 -10.42 5.68
CA CYS A 259 -11.56 -11.85 5.60
C CYS A 259 -11.68 -12.33 4.14
N ILE A 260 -10.93 -13.38 3.78
CA ILE A 260 -10.98 -14.03 2.47
C ILE A 260 -11.26 -15.52 2.63
N LEU A 261 -11.84 -16.15 1.61
CA LEU A 261 -12.08 -17.60 1.66
C LEU A 261 -10.74 -18.33 1.63
N ALA A 262 -10.66 -19.48 2.29
CA ALA A 262 -9.45 -20.30 2.29
C ALA A 262 -9.00 -20.72 0.87
N SER A 263 -9.93 -20.83 -0.08
CA SER A 263 -9.66 -21.12 -1.50
C SER A 263 -9.16 -19.92 -2.31
N GLU A 264 -9.26 -18.71 -1.77
CA GLU A 264 -8.86 -17.46 -2.43
C GLU A 264 -7.51 -16.93 -1.96
N GLY A 265 -6.93 -17.59 -0.94
CA GLY A 265 -5.66 -17.22 -0.39
C GLY A 265 -4.65 -18.35 -0.40
N GLU A 266 -3.39 -17.96 -0.26
CA GLU A 266 -2.25 -18.86 -0.15
C GLU A 266 -1.31 -18.33 0.94
N VAL A 267 -0.38 -19.18 1.38
CA VAL A 267 0.65 -18.77 2.35
C VAL A 267 1.79 -18.12 1.59
N SER A 268 2.13 -16.87 1.92
CA SER A 268 3.27 -16.19 1.32
C SER A 268 4.58 -16.89 1.69
N ALA A 269 5.37 -17.24 0.68
CA ALA A 269 6.71 -17.79 0.89
C ALA A 269 7.69 -16.77 1.51
N ALA A 270 7.41 -15.46 1.43
CA ALA A 270 8.27 -14.42 1.99
C ALA A 270 8.04 -14.23 3.49
N SER A 271 6.79 -14.22 3.93
CA SER A 271 6.42 -13.86 5.31
C SER A 271 5.77 -14.99 6.13
N GLY A 272 5.37 -16.09 5.49
CA GLY A 272 4.60 -17.17 6.11
C GLY A 272 3.14 -16.79 6.41
N LYS A 273 2.67 -15.62 5.97
CA LYS A 273 1.33 -15.10 6.25
C LYS A 273 0.32 -15.54 5.20
N PHE A 274 -0.95 -15.67 5.58
CA PHE A 274 -2.03 -15.96 4.62
C PHE A 274 -2.42 -14.69 3.85
N VAL A 275 -2.31 -14.75 2.52
CA VAL A 275 -2.46 -13.60 1.61
C VAL A 275 -3.38 -13.94 0.46
N CYS A 276 -3.98 -12.91 -0.17
CA CYS A 276 -4.84 -13.08 -1.34
C CYS A 276 -4.04 -13.62 -2.54
N SER A 277 -4.49 -14.72 -3.13
CA SER A 277 -3.80 -15.36 -4.26
C SER A 277 -3.76 -14.52 -5.53
N ARG A 278 -4.75 -13.63 -5.73
CA ARG A 278 -4.76 -12.69 -6.87
C ARG A 278 -3.65 -11.64 -6.78
N ASP A 279 -3.27 -11.27 -5.56
CA ASP A 279 -2.21 -10.28 -5.29
C ASP A 279 -0.83 -10.90 -5.15
N CYS A 280 -0.74 -12.23 -5.30
CA CYS A 280 0.53 -12.94 -5.28
C CYS A 280 1.23 -12.87 -6.64
N ALA A 281 2.56 -12.92 -6.59
CA ALA A 281 3.42 -13.11 -7.75
C ALA A 281 4.41 -14.25 -7.45
N ALA A 282 4.96 -14.87 -8.50
CA ALA A 282 6.00 -15.88 -8.37
C ALA A 282 7.39 -15.21 -8.45
N SER A 283 8.33 -15.69 -7.64
CA SER A 283 9.75 -15.35 -7.78
C SER A 283 10.27 -15.80 -9.14
N ALA A 284 11.08 -14.96 -9.78
CA ALA A 284 11.79 -15.33 -11.00
C ALA A 284 12.90 -16.37 -10.77
N VAL A 285 13.32 -16.58 -9.52
CA VAL A 285 14.42 -17.50 -9.16
C VAL A 285 13.88 -18.84 -8.65
N SER A 286 13.07 -18.83 -7.60
CA SER A 286 12.56 -20.08 -6.99
C SER A 286 11.19 -20.52 -7.51
N GLY A 287 10.46 -19.65 -8.20
CA GLY A 287 9.05 -19.88 -8.56
C GLY A 287 8.07 -19.83 -7.37
N LEU A 288 8.58 -19.63 -6.14
CA LEU A 288 7.75 -19.53 -4.94
C LEU A 288 6.87 -18.27 -5.00
N ARG A 289 5.65 -18.39 -4.46
CA ARG A 289 4.66 -17.31 -4.50
C ARG A 289 4.62 -16.54 -3.19
N ALA A 290 4.55 -15.21 -3.29
CA ALA A 290 4.42 -14.31 -2.15
C ALA A 290 3.56 -13.10 -2.56
N HIS A 291 3.20 -12.24 -1.61
CA HIS A 291 2.45 -11.03 -1.93
C HIS A 291 3.34 -10.05 -2.71
N ARG A 292 2.82 -9.38 -3.75
CA ARG A 292 3.62 -8.47 -4.63
C ARG A 292 4.43 -7.41 -3.90
N LYS A 293 3.93 -6.89 -2.77
CA LYS A 293 4.63 -5.88 -1.94
C LYS A 293 5.83 -6.43 -1.15
N GLU A 294 5.97 -7.75 -1.04
CA GLU A 294 7.06 -8.41 -0.32
C GLU A 294 8.25 -8.71 -1.25
N PHE A 295 8.06 -8.55 -2.56
CA PHE A 295 9.13 -8.72 -3.53
C PHE A 295 9.99 -7.47 -3.66
N VAL A 296 11.25 -7.71 -4.00
CA VAL A 296 12.21 -6.71 -4.43
C VAL A 296 12.45 -6.85 -5.92
N LYS A 297 12.57 -5.72 -6.63
CA LYS A 297 12.99 -5.74 -8.04
C LYS A 297 14.50 -5.81 -8.14
N ASP A 298 14.99 -6.75 -8.93
CA ASP A 298 16.39 -6.81 -9.35
C ASP A 298 16.77 -5.55 -10.16
N HIS A 299 17.92 -4.95 -9.88
CA HIS A 299 18.33 -3.71 -10.55
C HIS A 299 18.58 -3.90 -12.04
N ALA A 300 19.24 -5.00 -12.43
CA ALA A 300 19.67 -5.26 -13.80
C ALA A 300 18.53 -5.78 -14.68
N THR A 301 17.76 -6.77 -14.20
CA THR A 301 16.73 -7.49 -14.97
C THR A 301 15.31 -6.99 -14.70
N ARG A 302 15.10 -6.23 -13.62
CA ARG A 302 13.77 -5.78 -13.13
C ARG A 302 12.82 -6.90 -12.69
N GLU A 303 13.32 -8.12 -12.59
CA GLU A 303 12.55 -9.28 -12.12
C GLU A 303 12.23 -9.20 -10.62
N LEU A 304 11.18 -9.90 -10.19
CA LEU A 304 10.76 -9.96 -8.78
C LEU A 304 11.52 -11.06 -8.04
N LEU A 305 12.23 -10.67 -6.98
CA LEU A 305 13.03 -11.51 -6.10
C LEU A 305 12.43 -11.53 -4.69
N LEU A 306 12.44 -12.69 -4.04
CA LEU A 306 12.12 -12.80 -2.62
C LEU A 306 13.22 -12.16 -1.76
N PRO A 307 12.92 -11.80 -0.50
CA PRO A 307 13.92 -11.25 0.41
C PRO A 307 15.17 -12.11 0.62
N THR A 308 15.03 -13.42 0.46
CA THR A 308 16.13 -14.40 0.57
C THR A 308 16.93 -14.58 -0.71
N GLU A 309 16.54 -13.95 -1.82
CA GLU A 309 17.09 -14.20 -3.17
C GLU A 309 17.87 -13.02 -3.73
N PHE A 310 18.01 -11.93 -2.97
CA PHE A 310 18.81 -10.79 -3.38
C PHE A 310 20.03 -10.57 -2.46
N GLU A 311 21.02 -9.86 -2.99
CA GLU A 311 22.15 -9.26 -2.29
C GLU A 311 22.16 -7.76 -2.60
N VAL A 312 22.82 -6.96 -1.76
CA VAL A 312 22.95 -5.50 -1.95
C VAL A 312 24.36 -5.20 -2.43
N SER A 313 24.49 -4.37 -3.47
CA SER A 313 25.80 -3.88 -3.92
C SER A 313 26.41 -2.96 -2.85
N ASP A 314 27.68 -3.20 -2.52
CA ASP A 314 28.46 -2.37 -1.60
C ASP A 314 28.76 -0.97 -2.16
N PHE A 315 28.60 -0.78 -3.48
CA PHE A 315 28.91 0.46 -4.16
C PHE A 315 27.68 1.36 -4.35
N SER A 316 26.60 0.82 -4.91
CA SER A 316 25.43 1.61 -5.29
C SER A 316 24.25 1.50 -4.31
N THR A 317 24.32 0.55 -3.36
CA THR A 317 23.20 0.11 -2.51
C THR A 317 22.01 -0.48 -3.28
N GLN A 318 22.16 -0.73 -4.58
CA GLN A 318 21.15 -1.37 -5.40
C GLN A 318 21.06 -2.88 -5.10
N ARG A 319 19.90 -3.47 -5.36
CA ARG A 319 19.60 -4.86 -5.05
C ARG A 319 19.72 -5.71 -6.31
N TYR A 320 20.49 -6.78 -6.21
CA TYR A 320 20.75 -7.70 -7.31
C TYR A 320 20.41 -9.12 -6.89
N ARG A 321 20.13 -9.99 -7.86
CA ARG A 321 19.97 -11.42 -7.63
C ARG A 321 21.19 -11.98 -6.90
N ARG A 322 20.95 -12.79 -5.87
CA ARG A 322 22.02 -13.41 -5.09
C ARG A 322 22.94 -14.21 -5.99
N GLY A 323 24.25 -13.99 -5.84
CA GLY A 323 25.28 -14.65 -6.64
C GLY A 323 25.62 -13.96 -7.96
N THR A 324 24.93 -12.89 -8.37
CA THR A 324 25.32 -12.11 -9.57
C THR A 324 26.33 -11.01 -9.25
N LEU A 325 26.44 -10.60 -7.98
CA LEU A 325 27.43 -9.60 -7.56
C LEU A 325 28.85 -10.16 -7.68
N ARG A 326 29.75 -9.39 -8.29
CA ARG A 326 31.17 -9.72 -8.47
C ARG A 326 32.03 -8.85 -7.58
N ALA A 327 33.09 -9.44 -7.03
CA ALA A 327 34.08 -8.70 -6.26
C ALA A 327 35.06 -7.96 -7.18
N SER A 328 35.54 -6.79 -6.76
CA SER A 328 36.69 -6.16 -7.41
C SER A 328 37.97 -6.95 -7.11
N VAL A 329 38.91 -6.93 -8.05
CA VAL A 329 40.26 -7.47 -7.82
C VAL A 329 41.10 -6.55 -6.93
N VAL A 330 40.74 -5.27 -6.84
CA VAL A 330 41.45 -4.29 -6.00
C VAL A 330 41.01 -4.43 -4.54
N ASP A 331 39.70 -4.49 -4.31
CA ASP A 331 39.10 -4.66 -2.99
C ASP A 331 38.13 -5.85 -3.02
N SER A 332 38.65 -7.03 -2.67
CA SER A 332 37.87 -8.28 -2.69
C SER A 332 36.74 -8.31 -1.66
N THR A 333 36.70 -7.35 -0.73
CA THR A 333 35.64 -7.27 0.28
C THR A 333 34.38 -6.61 -0.27
N LYS A 334 34.50 -5.80 -1.33
CA LYS A 334 33.38 -5.09 -1.95
C LYS A 334 32.87 -5.85 -3.17
N ARG A 335 31.55 -6.01 -3.26
CA ARG A 335 30.84 -6.68 -4.35
C ARG A 335 29.84 -5.72 -4.97
N GLY A 336 29.74 -5.76 -6.30
CA GLY A 336 28.81 -4.92 -7.05
C GLY A 336 28.30 -5.59 -8.32
N GLY A 337 27.33 -4.95 -8.95
CA GLY A 337 26.73 -5.40 -10.21
C GLY A 337 27.74 -5.41 -11.35
N SER A 338 27.52 -6.25 -12.37
CA SER A 338 28.39 -6.26 -13.56
C SER A 338 28.35 -4.94 -14.35
N ASP A 339 27.24 -4.22 -14.26
CA ASP A 339 27.02 -2.88 -14.81
C ASP A 339 27.68 -1.76 -14.00
N GLU A 340 28.14 -2.06 -12.77
CA GLU A 340 28.89 -1.14 -11.91
C GLU A 340 30.40 -1.29 -12.04
N LEU A 341 30.83 -2.30 -12.79
CA LEU A 341 32.24 -2.62 -13.03
C LEU A 341 32.64 -2.17 -14.43
N VAL A 342 33.75 -1.45 -14.51
CA VAL A 342 34.37 -1.04 -15.77
C VAL A 342 35.67 -1.79 -15.93
N ALA A 343 35.87 -2.41 -17.09
CA ALA A 343 37.15 -3.08 -17.39
C ALA A 343 38.27 -2.04 -17.50
N CYS A 344 39.38 -2.28 -16.82
CA CYS A 344 40.61 -1.53 -17.00
C CYS A 344 41.14 -1.78 -18.42
N GLU A 345 41.33 -0.73 -19.21
CA GLU A 345 41.83 -0.88 -20.59
C GLU A 345 43.20 -1.57 -20.66
N VAL A 346 44.05 -1.35 -19.65
CA VAL A 346 45.43 -1.85 -19.65
C VAL A 346 45.51 -3.31 -19.19
N SER A 347 44.75 -3.69 -18.17
CA SER A 347 44.85 -5.03 -17.55
C SER A 347 43.67 -5.95 -17.86
N GLY A 348 42.57 -5.43 -18.41
CA GLY A 348 41.30 -6.15 -18.60
C GLY A 348 40.55 -6.47 -17.30
N ILE A 349 41.10 -6.12 -16.15
CA ILE A 349 40.54 -6.43 -14.83
C ILE A 349 39.30 -5.54 -14.57
N PRO A 350 38.19 -6.08 -14.04
CA PRO A 350 37.02 -5.28 -13.67
C PRO A 350 37.31 -4.43 -12.43
N LEU A 351 37.01 -3.14 -12.52
CA LEU A 351 37.21 -2.16 -11.46
C LEU A 351 35.91 -1.43 -11.15
N PHE A 352 35.73 -1.04 -9.89
CA PHE A 352 34.69 -0.06 -9.56
C PHE A 352 35.08 1.34 -10.05
N LEU A 353 34.09 2.21 -10.26
CA LEU A 353 34.31 3.60 -10.66
C LEU A 353 35.21 4.38 -9.68
N SER A 354 35.19 4.02 -8.40
CA SER A 354 36.05 4.63 -7.37
C SER A 354 37.50 4.13 -7.39
N GLU A 355 37.76 2.98 -7.99
CA GLU A 355 39.07 2.32 -8.01
C GLU A 355 39.87 2.65 -9.29
N GLY A 356 39.18 3.02 -10.36
CA GLY A 356 39.80 3.53 -11.56
C GLY A 356 39.68 5.04 -11.71
N ALA A 357 40.39 5.57 -12.70
CA ALA A 357 40.20 6.93 -13.19
C ALA A 357 40.47 6.97 -14.70
N ARG A 358 39.97 8.01 -15.38
CA ARG A 358 40.28 8.22 -16.80
C ARG A 358 41.68 8.80 -16.94
N CYS A 359 42.49 8.20 -17.80
CA CYS A 359 43.77 8.77 -18.18
C CYS A 359 43.53 10.05 -18.99
N ALA A 360 44.16 11.17 -18.60
CA ALA A 360 43.95 12.46 -19.24
C ALA A 360 44.42 12.51 -20.71
N VAL A 361 45.33 11.62 -21.11
CA VAL A 361 45.87 11.57 -22.47
C VAL A 361 45.06 10.62 -23.36
N THR A 362 44.80 9.39 -22.91
CA THR A 362 44.11 8.38 -23.72
C THR A 362 42.59 8.41 -23.57
N ASN A 363 42.08 9.11 -22.55
CA ASN A 363 40.68 9.12 -22.12
C ASN A 363 40.11 7.74 -21.71
N ASN A 364 40.96 6.71 -21.63
CA ASN A 364 40.56 5.35 -21.24
C ASN A 364 40.48 5.22 -19.72
N PHE A 365 39.56 4.37 -19.24
CA PHE A 365 39.40 4.08 -17.81
C PHE A 365 40.42 3.02 -17.39
N VAL A 366 41.24 3.35 -16.40
CA VAL A 366 42.36 2.51 -15.98
C VAL A 366 42.47 2.49 -14.45
N ASP A 367 43.17 1.49 -13.92
CA ASP A 367 43.44 1.38 -12.48
C ASP A 367 44.12 2.65 -11.95
N ARG A 368 43.57 3.26 -10.91
CA ARG A 368 44.11 4.50 -10.34
C ARG A 368 45.54 4.33 -9.81
N ARG A 369 45.94 3.12 -9.43
CA ARG A 369 47.28 2.80 -8.90
C ARG A 369 48.38 2.84 -9.97
N ILE A 370 48.03 2.68 -11.24
CA ILE A 370 48.99 2.77 -12.36
C ILE A 370 49.05 4.17 -13.00
N LEU A 371 48.21 5.10 -12.50
CA LEU A 371 48.25 6.49 -12.90
C LEU A 371 49.22 7.25 -12.01
N LEU A 372 49.99 8.14 -12.64
CA LEU A 372 50.85 9.10 -11.98
C LEU A 372 50.34 10.51 -12.27
N HIS A 373 50.54 11.42 -11.32
CA HIS A 373 50.28 12.84 -11.54
C HIS A 373 51.37 13.44 -12.42
N GLU A 374 50.96 14.09 -13.49
CA GLU A 374 51.78 15.00 -14.25
C GLU A 374 51.92 16.33 -13.48
N GLU A 375 53.15 16.79 -13.25
CA GLU A 375 53.41 17.96 -12.42
C GLU A 375 53.10 19.31 -13.07
N ARG A 376 52.85 19.33 -14.38
CA ARG A 376 52.58 20.58 -15.10
C ARG A 376 51.14 21.03 -14.92
N ASP A 377 50.20 20.14 -15.23
CA ASP A 377 48.77 20.42 -15.25
C ASP A 377 48.00 19.61 -14.19
N HIS A 378 48.71 18.88 -13.31
CA HIS A 378 48.15 18.00 -12.28
C HIS A 378 47.23 16.88 -12.81
N ARG A 379 47.37 16.54 -14.09
CA ARG A 379 46.58 15.49 -14.77
C ARG A 379 47.04 14.09 -14.35
N LEU A 380 46.11 13.14 -14.27
CA LEU A 380 46.43 11.73 -14.06
C LEU A 380 46.70 11.04 -15.39
N CYS A 381 47.93 10.56 -15.56
CA CYS A 381 48.39 9.94 -16.81
C CYS A 381 48.98 8.56 -16.53
N LEU A 382 48.94 7.67 -17.52
CA LEU A 382 49.57 6.35 -17.40
C LEU A 382 51.07 6.52 -17.15
N ALA A 383 51.61 5.72 -16.22
CA ALA A 383 53.04 5.74 -15.92
C ALA A 383 53.93 5.52 -17.16
N SER A 384 53.44 4.73 -18.14
CA SER A 384 54.13 4.50 -19.41
C SER A 384 54.20 5.72 -20.33
N LEU A 385 53.36 6.74 -20.13
CA LEU A 385 53.30 7.98 -20.90
C LEU A 385 54.05 9.13 -20.22
N ILE A 386 54.40 8.98 -18.95
CA ILE A 386 55.18 9.95 -18.18
C ILE A 386 56.67 9.62 -18.28
N ALA A 387 57.50 10.65 -18.37
CA ALA A 387 58.94 10.56 -18.22
C ALA A 387 59.41 11.69 -17.29
N LYS A 388 60.43 11.40 -16.47
CA LYS A 388 61.04 12.41 -15.59
C LYS A 388 62.08 13.19 -16.35
N CYS A 389 62.00 14.52 -16.27
CA CYS A 389 63.07 15.38 -16.77
C CYS A 389 64.35 15.12 -15.95
N PRO A 390 65.49 14.76 -16.59
CA PRO A 390 66.73 14.48 -15.85
C PRO A 390 67.25 15.68 -15.06
N TRP A 391 66.93 16.91 -15.47
CA TRP A 391 67.40 18.14 -14.82
C TRP A 391 66.47 18.65 -13.73
N THR A 392 65.16 18.65 -13.96
CA THR A 392 64.19 19.26 -13.04
C THR A 392 63.50 18.24 -12.13
N ALA A 393 63.74 16.94 -12.32
CA ALA A 393 63.02 15.82 -11.70
C ALA A 393 61.54 15.70 -12.07
N ARG A 394 60.95 16.74 -12.69
CA ARG A 394 59.52 16.85 -12.92
C ARG A 394 59.00 15.71 -13.77
N ALA A 395 57.93 15.07 -13.32
CA ALA A 395 57.18 14.08 -14.08
C ALA A 395 56.31 14.77 -15.14
N LEU A 396 56.72 14.69 -16.40
CA LEU A 396 56.07 15.30 -17.56
C LEU A 396 55.64 14.24 -18.57
N LEU A 397 54.69 14.57 -19.44
CA LEU A 397 54.37 13.71 -20.57
C LEU A 397 55.55 13.57 -21.53
N LYS A 398 55.77 12.37 -22.05
CA LYS A 398 56.83 12.08 -23.05
C LYS A 398 56.75 13.00 -24.28
N THR A 399 55.54 13.39 -24.67
CA THR A 399 55.27 14.31 -25.79
C THR A 399 55.58 15.78 -25.47
N GLU A 400 55.67 16.14 -24.19
CA GLU A 400 55.96 17.51 -23.75
C GLU A 400 57.46 17.75 -23.54
N LEU A 401 58.23 16.69 -23.32
CA LEU A 401 59.69 16.80 -23.24
C LEU A 401 60.29 17.12 -24.61
N ARG A 402 61.32 17.97 -24.64
CA ARG A 402 62.05 18.31 -25.87
C ARG A 402 63.49 17.81 -25.79
N PRO A 403 64.04 17.22 -26.86
CA PRO A 403 65.44 16.81 -26.88
C PRO A 403 66.36 18.03 -26.80
N CYS A 404 67.38 17.96 -25.96
CA CYS A 404 68.44 18.96 -25.91
C CYS A 404 69.38 18.79 -27.11
N ALA A 405 69.60 19.87 -27.86
CA ALA A 405 70.42 19.84 -29.08
C ALA A 405 71.86 19.37 -28.85
N LEU A 406 72.41 19.58 -27.65
CA LEU A 406 73.79 19.18 -27.30
C LEU A 406 73.90 17.82 -26.60
N LEU A 407 72.89 17.44 -25.80
CA LEU A 407 72.96 16.24 -24.96
C LEU A 407 72.13 15.06 -25.51
N GLY A 408 71.21 15.30 -26.45
CA GLY A 408 70.32 14.29 -27.01
C GLY A 408 69.22 13.76 -26.08
N LEU A 409 69.31 14.02 -24.77
CA LEU A 409 68.27 13.67 -23.79
C LEU A 409 67.09 14.63 -23.86
N SER A 410 65.89 14.15 -23.48
CA SER A 410 64.68 14.97 -23.42
C SER A 410 64.51 15.67 -22.07
N PHE A 411 64.28 16.98 -22.10
CA PHE A 411 64.15 17.84 -20.93
C PHE A 411 62.82 18.61 -20.92
N ASP A 412 62.46 19.14 -19.74
CA ASP A 412 61.40 20.14 -19.59
C ASP A 412 61.69 21.33 -20.52
N PRO A 413 60.75 21.75 -21.39
CA PRO A 413 60.93 22.90 -22.26
C PRO A 413 61.36 24.19 -21.54
N ASN A 414 60.95 24.36 -20.27
CA ASN A 414 61.34 25.53 -19.46
C ASN A 414 62.81 25.48 -19.03
N ALA A 415 63.43 24.30 -19.02
CA ALA A 415 64.85 24.13 -18.75
C ALA A 415 65.72 24.38 -20.00
N LEU A 416 65.12 24.44 -21.20
CA LEU A 416 65.80 24.73 -22.45
C LEU A 416 65.74 26.23 -22.81
N ASP A 417 66.75 26.73 -23.50
CA ASP A 417 66.76 28.05 -24.12
C ASP A 417 66.10 28.03 -25.51
N GLN A 418 66.16 29.16 -26.23
CA GLN A 418 65.55 29.31 -27.55
C GLN A 418 66.19 28.40 -28.62
N GLN A 419 67.43 27.97 -28.39
CA GLN A 419 68.20 27.09 -29.27
C GLN A 419 67.98 25.61 -28.95
N GLY A 420 67.12 25.30 -27.97
CA GLY A 420 66.93 23.93 -27.50
C GLY A 420 68.13 23.39 -26.73
N VAL A 421 68.98 24.26 -26.18
CA VAL A 421 70.10 23.89 -25.32
C VAL A 421 69.68 24.08 -23.86
N LEU A 422 70.16 23.22 -22.96
CA LEU A 422 69.87 23.35 -21.52
C LEU A 422 70.37 24.71 -21.02
N ARG A 423 69.50 25.53 -20.41
CA ARG A 423 69.85 26.90 -19.95
C ARG A 423 71.07 26.94 -19.02
N ALA A 424 71.28 25.88 -18.23
CA ALA A 424 72.46 25.74 -17.39
C ALA A 424 73.76 25.63 -18.20
N ILE A 425 73.73 25.00 -19.40
CA ILE A 425 74.86 24.98 -20.34
C ILE A 425 75.14 26.40 -20.84
N SER A 426 74.11 27.12 -21.24
CA SER A 426 74.25 28.49 -21.75
C SER A 426 74.77 29.44 -20.66
N ALA A 427 74.30 29.29 -19.43
CA ALA A 427 74.80 30.06 -18.28
C ALA A 427 76.26 29.72 -17.92
N LEU A 428 76.66 28.44 -18.01
CA LEU A 428 78.05 28.00 -17.84
C LEU A 428 78.96 28.57 -18.93
N ARG A 429 78.51 28.56 -20.19
CA ARG A 429 79.27 29.12 -21.33
C ARG A 429 79.51 30.61 -21.19
N ASP A 430 78.51 31.34 -20.69
CA ASP A 430 78.59 32.77 -20.43
C ASP A 430 79.40 33.10 -19.15
N GLY A 431 79.89 32.08 -18.42
CA GLY A 431 80.64 32.26 -17.17
C GLY A 431 79.80 32.80 -16.00
N ARG A 432 78.48 32.73 -16.07
CA ARG A 432 77.56 33.32 -15.08
C ARG A 432 77.32 32.44 -13.86
N VAL A 433 77.50 31.14 -14.00
CA VAL A 433 77.22 30.14 -12.95
C VAL A 433 78.32 29.10 -12.91
N GLY A 434 78.41 28.39 -11.79
CA GLY A 434 79.23 27.20 -11.65
C GLY A 434 80.31 27.33 -10.59
N GLN A 435 80.61 26.21 -9.93
CA GLN A 435 81.68 26.11 -8.96
C GLN A 435 82.75 25.16 -9.48
N ALA A 436 84.01 25.45 -9.20
CA ALA A 436 85.09 24.50 -9.43
C ALA A 436 84.91 23.33 -8.45
N ARG A 437 84.79 22.10 -8.96
CA ARG A 437 84.66 20.90 -8.11
C ARG A 437 85.86 20.00 -8.34
N VAL A 438 86.60 19.76 -7.26
CA VAL A 438 87.77 18.88 -7.25
C VAL A 438 87.32 17.42 -7.37
N GLY A 439 87.87 16.69 -8.34
CA GLY A 439 87.75 15.22 -8.42
C GLY A 439 86.88 14.70 -9.56
N ALA A 440 86.08 15.54 -10.22
CA ALA A 440 85.34 15.14 -11.40
C ALA A 440 86.28 14.84 -12.58
N GLU A 441 87.46 15.45 -12.62
CA GLU A 441 88.46 15.23 -13.67
C GLU A 441 88.92 13.77 -13.72
N ALA A 442 89.13 13.15 -12.55
CA ALA A 442 89.54 11.75 -12.44
C ALA A 442 88.48 10.80 -13.01
N PHE A 443 87.20 11.09 -12.77
CA PHE A 443 86.08 10.30 -13.30
C PHE A 443 86.07 10.30 -14.84
N PHE A 444 86.20 11.47 -15.47
CA PHE A 444 86.20 11.56 -16.95
C PHE A 444 87.48 11.01 -17.57
N ALA A 445 88.65 11.29 -16.97
CA ALA A 445 89.93 10.75 -17.43
C ALA A 445 89.96 9.21 -17.36
N ALA A 446 89.35 8.60 -16.34
CA ALA A 446 89.23 7.16 -16.24
C ALA A 446 88.30 6.56 -17.30
N ARG A 447 87.21 7.27 -17.66
CA ARG A 447 86.19 6.76 -18.58
C ARG A 447 86.57 6.87 -20.06
N ASP A 448 87.23 7.96 -20.46
CA ASP A 448 87.78 8.14 -21.80
C ASP A 448 89.12 8.89 -21.73
N PRO A 449 90.23 8.17 -21.48
CA PRO A 449 91.53 8.77 -21.26
C PRO A 449 92.08 9.49 -22.49
N VAL A 450 91.61 9.14 -23.70
CA VAL A 450 92.05 9.79 -24.94
C VAL A 450 91.38 11.15 -25.07
N ARG A 451 90.06 11.20 -24.90
CA ARG A 451 89.27 12.43 -25.04
C ARG A 451 89.56 13.44 -23.94
N PHE A 452 89.88 12.97 -22.74
CA PHE A 452 90.05 13.81 -21.55
C PHE A 452 91.49 13.86 -21.01
N LYS A 453 92.50 13.58 -21.85
CA LYS A 453 93.92 13.54 -21.45
C LYS A 453 94.49 14.85 -20.86
N ASN A 454 93.83 15.99 -21.06
CA ASN A 454 94.31 17.32 -20.66
C ASN A 454 93.16 18.24 -20.22
N ILE A 455 92.39 17.85 -19.19
CA ILE A 455 91.36 18.72 -18.61
C ILE A 455 92.06 19.92 -17.94
N LYS A 456 91.78 21.12 -18.43
CA LYS A 456 92.32 22.40 -17.92
C LYS A 456 91.43 23.02 -16.87
N GLN A 457 90.12 22.89 -17.05
CA GLN A 457 89.13 23.45 -16.15
C GLN A 457 87.92 22.52 -16.10
N CYS A 458 87.41 22.31 -14.89
CA CYS A 458 86.18 21.60 -14.63
C CYS A 458 85.26 22.50 -13.81
N THR A 459 84.09 22.81 -14.35
CA THR A 459 83.09 23.65 -13.69
C THR A 459 81.77 22.91 -13.64
N MET A 460 81.10 22.96 -12.50
CA MET A 460 79.89 22.19 -12.26
C MET A 460 78.73 23.09 -11.81
N VAL A 461 77.53 22.75 -12.25
CA VAL A 461 76.26 23.31 -11.77
C VAL A 461 75.37 22.17 -11.27
N ASP A 462 74.88 22.31 -10.05
CA ASP A 462 73.92 21.39 -9.45
C ASP A 462 72.54 21.56 -10.10
N ALA A 463 71.86 20.45 -10.37
CA ALA A 463 70.47 20.48 -10.79
C ALA A 463 69.58 20.86 -9.59
N PRO A 464 68.50 21.64 -9.79
CA PRO A 464 67.75 22.24 -8.69
C PRO A 464 66.97 21.24 -7.81
N ALA A 465 66.64 20.05 -8.32
CA ALA A 465 65.76 19.10 -7.63
C ALA A 465 66.17 17.63 -7.81
N THR A 466 67.40 17.36 -8.27
CA THR A 466 67.88 15.99 -8.52
C THR A 466 69.30 15.82 -8.03
N GLU A 467 69.73 14.58 -7.83
CA GLU A 467 71.15 14.23 -7.65
C GLU A 467 71.94 14.29 -8.98
N THR A 468 71.53 15.15 -9.92
CA THR A 468 72.22 15.33 -11.19
C THR A 468 73.00 16.64 -11.22
N PHE A 469 74.08 16.62 -11.99
CA PHE A 469 75.04 17.71 -12.12
C PHE A 469 75.35 17.90 -13.58
N LEU A 470 75.42 19.16 -14.01
CA LEU A 470 75.95 19.52 -15.31
C LEU A 470 77.41 19.94 -15.13
N ILE A 471 78.30 19.25 -15.83
CA ILE A 471 79.74 19.48 -15.78
C ILE A 471 80.20 20.02 -17.12
N GLN A 472 80.84 21.19 -17.12
CA GLN A 472 81.61 21.72 -18.24
C GLN A 472 83.09 21.36 -18.04
N LEU A 473 83.66 20.67 -19.03
CA LEU A 473 85.08 20.34 -19.09
C LEU A 473 85.72 21.12 -20.22
N SER A 474 86.80 21.82 -19.92
CA SER A 474 87.65 22.47 -20.92
C SER A 474 88.90 21.61 -21.14
N THR A 475 89.08 21.07 -22.32
CA THR A 475 90.27 20.28 -22.69
C THR A 475 91.17 21.06 -23.64
N ALA A 476 92.48 20.85 -23.53
CA ALA A 476 93.43 21.47 -24.46
C ALA A 476 93.19 20.97 -25.90
N GLY A 477 93.06 21.89 -26.85
CA GLY A 477 93.00 21.56 -28.27
C GLY A 477 94.28 20.90 -28.76
N PHE A 478 94.17 20.10 -29.82
CA PHE A 478 95.33 19.59 -30.57
C PHE A 478 96.12 20.81 -31.10
N LEU A 479 97.36 20.98 -30.65
CA LEU A 479 98.26 22.15 -30.86
C LEU A 479 98.03 23.38 -29.97
N GLY A 480 97.21 23.30 -28.91
CA GLY A 480 97.05 24.41 -27.95
C GLY A 480 96.20 25.59 -28.45
N PHE A 481 95.73 25.54 -29.70
CA PHE A 481 94.88 26.59 -30.27
C PHE A 481 93.40 26.30 -29.97
N ARG A 482 92.86 27.06 -29.03
CA ARG A 482 91.49 27.07 -28.49
C ARG A 482 91.09 25.81 -27.69
N PRO A 483 90.61 25.97 -26.45
CA PRO A 483 90.09 24.85 -25.68
C PRO A 483 88.84 24.26 -26.36
N ARG A 484 88.64 22.96 -26.18
CA ARG A 484 87.38 22.28 -26.54
C ARG A 484 86.51 22.18 -25.29
N LEU A 485 85.26 22.59 -25.41
CA LEU A 485 84.29 22.48 -24.34
C LEU A 485 83.49 21.18 -24.49
N HIS A 486 83.36 20.45 -23.40
CA HIS A 486 82.50 19.28 -23.30
C HIS A 486 81.48 19.51 -22.20
N TYR A 487 80.24 19.15 -22.46
CA TYR A 487 79.17 19.21 -21.47
C TYR A 487 78.72 17.79 -21.15
N ALA A 488 78.74 17.45 -19.87
CA ALA A 488 78.34 16.15 -19.39
C ALA A 488 77.23 16.32 -18.35
N LEU A 489 76.15 15.56 -18.50
CA LEU A 489 75.16 15.40 -17.44
C LEU A 489 75.48 14.12 -16.68
N VAL A 490 75.68 14.24 -15.38
CA VAL A 490 76.09 13.14 -14.49
C VAL A 490 75.10 13.04 -13.35
N SER A 491 74.73 11.82 -12.96
CA SER A 491 73.98 11.57 -11.71
C SER A 491 74.95 11.04 -10.66
N GLN A 492 74.84 11.51 -9.42
CA GLN A 492 75.49 10.87 -8.28
C GLN A 492 74.48 9.94 -7.62
N ARG A 493 74.87 8.71 -7.31
CA ARG A 493 74.06 7.82 -6.46
C ARG A 493 74.31 8.13 -4.99
N ALA A 494 73.43 7.66 -4.11
CA ALA A 494 73.62 7.75 -2.66
C ALA A 494 74.97 7.17 -2.16
N SER A 495 75.59 6.24 -2.90
CA SER A 495 76.94 5.70 -2.62
C SER A 495 78.09 6.67 -2.92
N GLY A 496 77.78 7.85 -3.48
CA GLY A 496 78.77 8.81 -3.99
C GLY A 496 79.27 8.50 -5.39
N GLU A 497 78.91 7.35 -5.97
CA GLU A 497 79.32 6.93 -7.32
C GLU A 497 78.68 7.81 -8.39
N LEU A 498 79.50 8.31 -9.32
CA LEU A 498 79.07 9.12 -10.46
C LEU A 498 78.69 8.23 -11.65
N THR A 499 77.53 8.48 -12.25
CA THR A 499 77.03 7.81 -13.46
C THR A 499 76.84 8.84 -14.57
N LEU A 500 77.51 8.66 -15.70
CA LEU A 500 77.35 9.54 -16.87
C LEU A 500 76.00 9.27 -17.55
N LEU A 501 75.11 10.26 -17.57
CA LEU A 501 73.80 10.19 -18.23
C LEU A 501 73.88 10.57 -19.71
N ALA A 502 74.60 11.65 -20.02
CA ALA A 502 74.85 12.12 -21.38
C ALA A 502 76.14 12.92 -21.48
N LEU A 503 76.73 12.92 -22.67
CA LEU A 503 77.94 13.66 -22.99
C LEU A 503 77.79 14.30 -24.37
N SER A 504 77.97 15.61 -24.45
CA SER A 504 77.92 16.34 -25.71
C SER A 504 79.10 16.02 -26.61
N GLU A 505 78.97 16.27 -27.90
CA GLU A 505 80.12 16.42 -28.79
C GLU A 505 81.00 17.61 -28.38
N PRO A 506 82.32 17.60 -28.68
CA PRO A 506 83.20 18.72 -28.37
C PRO A 506 82.74 19.98 -29.09
N GLN A 507 82.42 21.02 -28.33
CA GLN A 507 82.11 22.35 -28.84
C GLN A 507 83.39 23.18 -28.91
N LYS A 508 83.48 24.08 -29.90
CA LYS A 508 84.55 25.09 -29.92
C LYS A 508 84.21 26.15 -28.87
N ALA A 509 85.18 26.46 -28.01
CA ALA A 509 85.07 27.53 -27.02
C ALA A 509 84.83 28.89 -27.66
#